data_AF-A0A8B8N0U3-F1
#
_entry.id   AF-A0A8B8N0U3-F1
#
_cell.length_a   1.000
_cell.length_b   1.000
_cell.length_c   1.000
_cell.angle_alpha   90.00
_cell.angle_beta   90.00
_cell.angle_gamma   90.00
#
_symmetry.space_group_name_H-M   'P 1'
#
loop_
_entity.id
_entity.type
_entity.pdbx_description
1 polymer ?
#
loop_
_entity_poly.entity_id
_entity_poly.type
_entity_poly.pdbx_seq_one_letter_code
_entity_poly.pdbx_strand_id
1 'polypeptide(L)'
;MQVHANEGGVTQTRGGIYGIILPAGYLGSSFWGMALIVASTNLVTARIAAGCFALALFVVLFVAKNWTLRGLCIGFIIFLGIIWLLQETTKVHGLRYVILFIGVMNSLFSVYDIYDDLISRRINSSDAEKFAEVCPCPCNGVAWGFIWGMISFIFLCGSVYLGLVVLS
;
A
#
# COMPACT_ATOMS: atom_id res chain seq x y z
N MET A 1 -7.61 -2.39 -13.58
CA MET A 1 -7.93 -1.63 -12.36
C MET A 1 -8.38 -0.22 -12.74
N GLN A 2 -9.24 0.41 -11.95
CA GLN A 2 -9.69 1.79 -12.14
C GLN A 2 -9.66 2.55 -10.80
N VAL A 3 -9.20 3.79 -10.83
CA VAL A 3 -9.23 4.72 -9.67
C VAL A 3 -9.93 6.02 -10.06
N HIS A 4 -10.93 6.42 -9.31
CA HIS A 4 -11.79 7.57 -9.60
C HIS A 4 -11.36 8.80 -8.78
N ALA A 5 -11.85 9.99 -9.16
CA ALA A 5 -11.46 11.25 -8.51
C ALA A 5 -12.04 11.42 -7.10
N ASN A 6 -13.00 10.59 -6.70
CA ASN A 6 -13.56 10.52 -5.36
C ASN A 6 -12.77 9.58 -4.43
N GLU A 7 -11.47 9.41 -4.69
CA GLU A 7 -10.55 8.54 -3.93
C GLU A 7 -10.88 7.03 -3.97
N GLY A 8 -12.01 6.65 -4.55
CA GLY A 8 -12.42 5.26 -4.70
C GLY A 8 -11.73 4.52 -5.84
N GLY A 9 -11.51 3.21 -5.66
CA GLY A 9 -10.98 2.33 -6.68
C GLY A 9 -11.84 1.09 -6.87
N VAL A 10 -11.80 0.50 -8.06
CA VAL A 10 -12.43 -0.79 -8.33
C VAL A 10 -11.49 -1.71 -9.13
N THR A 11 -11.35 -2.93 -8.62
CA THR A 11 -10.59 -3.99 -9.25
C THR A 11 -11.54 -5.11 -9.66
N GLN A 12 -11.84 -5.15 -10.95
CA GLN A 12 -12.62 -6.24 -11.55
C GLN A 12 -11.68 -7.41 -11.86
N THR A 13 -11.86 -8.53 -11.16
CA THR A 13 -11.14 -9.79 -11.39
C THR A 13 -12.05 -10.81 -12.08
N ARG A 14 -11.48 -11.63 -12.96
CA ARG A 14 -12.21 -12.73 -13.63
C ARG A 14 -11.53 -14.04 -13.23
N GLY A 15 -12.07 -14.68 -12.20
CA GLY A 15 -11.46 -15.87 -11.55
C GLY A 15 -10.35 -15.52 -10.56
N GLY A 16 -9.80 -16.54 -9.91
CA GLY A 16 -8.75 -16.43 -8.89
C GLY A 16 -9.19 -16.87 -7.49
N ILE A 17 -8.25 -16.92 -6.55
CA ILE A 17 -8.52 -17.28 -5.16
C ILE A 17 -8.97 -16.01 -4.42
N TYR A 18 -10.28 -15.82 -4.27
CA TYR A 18 -10.87 -14.67 -3.57
C TYR A 18 -10.30 -14.48 -2.16
N GLY A 19 -9.94 -15.59 -1.49
CA GLY A 19 -9.33 -15.55 -0.17
C GLY A 19 -7.96 -14.85 -0.10
N ILE A 20 -7.27 -14.65 -1.23
CA ILE A 20 -6.01 -13.90 -1.30
C ILE A 20 -6.26 -12.51 -1.89
N ILE A 21 -7.16 -12.41 -2.86
CA ILE A 21 -7.43 -11.18 -3.60
C ILE A 21 -8.11 -10.13 -2.72
N LEU A 22 -9.10 -10.53 -1.92
CA LEU A 22 -9.87 -9.63 -1.06
C LEU A 22 -9.02 -8.97 0.05
N PRO A 23 -8.17 -9.70 0.80
CA PRO A 23 -7.29 -9.06 1.79
C PRO A 23 -6.09 -8.32 1.17
N ALA A 24 -5.81 -8.51 -0.12
CA ALA A 24 -4.60 -7.96 -0.75
C ALA A 24 -4.53 -6.43 -0.69
N GLY A 25 -5.67 -5.74 -0.71
CA GLY A 25 -5.73 -4.28 -0.56
C GLY A 25 -5.23 -3.85 0.81
N TYR A 26 -5.88 -4.31 1.87
CA TYR A 26 -5.55 -3.93 3.24
C TYR A 26 -4.20 -4.50 3.71
N LEU A 27 -4.06 -5.84 3.70
CA LEU A 27 -2.87 -6.50 4.23
C LEU A 27 -1.65 -6.28 3.34
N GLY A 28 -1.83 -6.27 2.02
CA GLY A 28 -0.75 -6.01 1.08
C GLY A 28 -0.19 -4.59 1.24
N SER A 29 -1.07 -3.60 1.45
CA SER A 29 -0.64 -2.22 1.69
C SER A 29 0.20 -2.10 2.98
N SER A 30 -0.22 -2.73 4.09
CA SER A 30 0.58 -2.75 5.32
C SER A 30 1.92 -3.48 5.16
N PHE A 31 1.92 -4.63 4.47
CA PHE A 31 3.14 -5.40 4.25
C PHE A 31 4.17 -4.62 3.42
N TRP A 32 3.76 -4.08 2.27
CA TRP A 32 4.64 -3.27 1.42
C TRP A 32 5.03 -1.96 2.09
N GLY A 33 4.13 -1.37 2.90
CA GLY A 33 4.44 -0.20 3.72
C GLY A 33 5.58 -0.47 4.69
N MET A 34 5.50 -1.56 5.46
CA MET A 34 6.60 -2.01 6.33
C MET A 34 7.89 -2.26 5.54
N ALA A 35 7.81 -2.97 4.42
CA ALA A 35 8.98 -3.27 3.60
C ALA A 35 9.69 -2.00 3.11
N LEU A 36 8.92 -0.98 2.68
CA LEU A 36 9.47 0.31 2.25
C LEU A 36 10.07 1.10 3.42
N ILE A 37 9.45 1.09 4.60
CA ILE A 37 9.99 1.72 5.81
C ILE A 37 11.34 1.10 6.16
N VAL A 38 11.43 -0.23 6.22
CA VAL A 38 12.68 -0.93 6.52
C VAL A 38 13.72 -0.69 5.42
N ALA A 39 13.32 -0.74 4.15
CA ALA A 39 14.23 -0.48 3.03
C ALA A 39 14.71 0.99 2.99
N SER A 40 13.99 1.93 3.59
CA SER A 40 14.44 3.33 3.68
C SER A 40 15.59 3.53 4.65
N THR A 41 15.94 2.55 5.50
CA THR A 41 17.00 2.70 6.52
C THR A 41 18.39 2.93 5.90
N ASN A 42 18.72 2.23 4.82
CA ASN A 42 19.99 2.39 4.10
C ASN A 42 19.80 3.09 2.75
N LEU A 43 20.81 3.87 2.32
CA LEU A 43 20.74 4.60 1.05
C LEU A 43 20.68 3.67 -0.16
N VAL A 44 21.42 2.55 -0.13
CA VAL A 44 21.42 1.55 -1.21
C VAL A 44 20.07 0.85 -1.31
N THR A 45 19.52 0.42 -0.18
CA THR A 45 18.20 -0.25 -0.14
C THR A 45 17.09 0.73 -0.52
N ALA A 46 17.19 2.01 -0.18
CA ALA A 46 16.24 3.04 -0.59
C ALA A 46 16.25 3.26 -2.11
N ARG A 47 17.43 3.23 -2.75
CA ARG A 47 17.55 3.28 -4.22
C ARG A 47 16.91 2.06 -4.89
N ILE A 48 17.18 0.87 -4.36
CA ILE A 48 16.58 -0.38 -4.86
C ILE A 48 15.05 -0.33 -4.68
N ALA A 49 14.56 0.07 -3.51
CA ALA A 49 13.14 0.21 -3.23
C ALA A 49 12.44 1.21 -4.16
N ALA A 50 13.06 2.37 -4.41
CA ALA A 50 12.56 3.35 -5.36
C ALA A 50 12.49 2.78 -6.78
N GLY A 51 13.51 2.01 -7.20
CA GLY A 51 13.53 1.35 -8.50
C GLY A 51 12.44 0.29 -8.64
N CYS A 52 12.28 -0.57 -7.64
CA CYS A 52 11.20 -1.56 -7.57
C CYS A 52 9.81 -0.90 -7.59
N PHE A 53 9.64 0.19 -6.85
CA PHE A 53 8.38 0.93 -6.80
C PHE A 53 8.06 1.61 -8.13
N ALA A 54 9.05 2.25 -8.78
CA ALA A 54 8.88 2.82 -10.12
C ALA A 54 8.56 1.75 -11.17
N LEU A 55 9.20 0.58 -11.09
CA LEU A 55 8.90 -0.56 -11.96
C LEU A 55 7.47 -1.08 -11.74
N ALA A 56 7.04 -1.18 -10.47
CA ALA A 56 5.66 -1.57 -10.17
C ALA A 56 4.64 -0.59 -10.76
N LEU A 57 4.89 0.73 -10.62
CA LEU A 57 4.05 1.76 -11.24
C LEU A 57 4.05 1.67 -12.77
N PHE A 58 5.19 1.35 -13.38
CA PHE A 58 5.30 1.14 -14.82
C PHE A 58 4.47 -0.06 -15.29
N VAL A 59 4.50 -1.18 -14.57
CA VAL A 59 3.63 -2.33 -14.86
C VAL A 59 2.14 -1.95 -14.71
N VAL A 60 1.78 -1.22 -13.65
CA VAL A 60 0.40 -0.75 -13.43
C VAL A 60 -0.10 0.14 -14.57
N LEU A 61 0.78 0.92 -15.21
CA LEU A 61 0.43 1.77 -16.35
C LEU A 61 -0.21 0.98 -17.50
N PHE A 62 0.26 -0.24 -17.76
CA PHE A 62 -0.32 -1.13 -18.79
C PHE A 62 -1.61 -1.82 -18.32
N VAL A 63 -1.77 -2.05 -17.02
CA VAL A 63 -2.96 -2.70 -16.43
C VAL A 63 -4.09 -1.69 -16.14
N ALA A 64 -3.75 -0.41 -16.03
CA ALA A 64 -4.68 0.67 -15.77
C ALA A 64 -5.65 0.86 -16.94
N LYS A 65 -6.96 0.81 -16.63
CA LYS A 65 -8.03 0.97 -17.64
C LYS A 65 -8.45 2.41 -17.84
N ASN A 66 -8.18 3.30 -16.88
CA ASN A 66 -8.62 4.68 -16.90
C ASN A 66 -7.45 5.68 -16.89
N TRP A 67 -7.72 6.88 -17.42
CA TRP A 67 -6.71 7.93 -17.59
C TRP A 67 -6.22 8.54 -16.27
N THR A 68 -7.07 8.63 -15.25
CA THR A 68 -6.70 9.14 -13.93
C THR A 68 -5.62 8.29 -13.26
N LEU A 69 -5.77 6.96 -13.25
CA LEU A 69 -4.76 6.05 -12.70
C LEU A 69 -3.46 6.11 -13.51
N ARG A 70 -3.55 6.16 -14.85
CA ARG A 70 -2.36 6.30 -15.71
C ARG A 70 -1.63 7.61 -15.44
N GLY A 71 -2.35 8.73 -15.33
CA GLY A 71 -1.79 10.03 -15.00
C GLY A 71 -1.11 10.04 -13.63
N LEU A 72 -1.73 9.41 -12.64
CA LEU A 72 -1.15 9.26 -11.30
C LEU A 72 0.15 8.44 -11.34
N CYS A 73 0.15 7.29 -12.03
CA CYS A 73 1.36 6.46 -12.18
C CYS A 73 2.49 7.23 -12.87
N ILE A 74 2.20 7.93 -13.98
CA ILE A 74 3.20 8.75 -14.69
C ILE A 74 3.74 9.86 -13.78
N GLY A 75 2.84 10.55 -13.07
CA GLY A 75 3.22 11.62 -12.13
C GLY A 75 4.18 11.12 -11.04
N PHE A 76 3.88 9.98 -10.42
CA PHE A 76 4.77 9.39 -9.41
C PHE A 76 6.10 8.88 -10.01
N ILE A 77 6.10 8.29 -11.20
CA ILE A 77 7.35 7.86 -11.86
C ILE A 77 8.25 9.08 -12.13
N ILE A 78 7.69 10.16 -12.68
CA ILE A 78 8.43 11.41 -12.94
C ILE A 78 8.93 12.01 -11.63
N PHE A 79 8.09 12.10 -10.61
CA PHE A 79 8.43 12.63 -9.30
C PHE A 79 9.61 11.87 -8.67
N LEU A 80 9.54 10.53 -8.67
CA LEU A 80 10.64 9.67 -8.18
C LEU A 80 11.91 9.85 -9.01
N GLY A 81 11.78 9.95 -10.34
CA GLY A 81 12.91 10.20 -11.24
C GLY A 81 13.61 11.53 -10.95
N ILE A 82 12.86 12.60 -10.72
CA ILE A 82 13.40 13.92 -10.36
C ILE A 82 14.14 13.85 -9.03
N ILE A 83 13.54 13.25 -8.01
CA ILE A 83 14.18 13.13 -6.68
C ILE A 83 15.42 12.25 -6.74
N TRP A 84 15.39 11.17 -7.52
CA TRP A 84 16.56 10.33 -7.73
C TRP A 84 17.70 11.12 -8.39
N LEU A 85 17.41 11.85 -9.46
CA LEU A 85 18.41 12.67 -10.15
C LEU A 85 18.98 13.78 -9.24
N LEU A 86 18.12 14.41 -8.43
CA LEU A 86 18.55 15.39 -7.43
C LEU A 86 19.48 14.76 -6.38
N GLN A 87 19.18 13.54 -5.94
CA GLN A 87 20.04 12.81 -5.00
C GLN A 87 21.40 12.46 -5.60
N GLU A 88 21.48 12.17 -6.90
CA GLU A 88 22.77 11.83 -7.54
C GLU A 88 23.59 13.09 -7.84
N THR A 89 22.92 14.21 -8.12
CA THR A 89 23.58 15.48 -8.45
C THR A 89 23.96 16.29 -7.21
N THR A 90 23.24 16.11 -6.09
CA THR A 90 23.38 16.92 -4.86
C THR A 90 23.74 16.05 -3.66
N LYS A 91 24.41 16.61 -2.65
CA LYS A 91 24.68 15.91 -1.37
C LYS A 91 23.44 15.66 -0.49
N VAL A 92 22.23 15.97 -0.98
CA VAL A 92 20.98 15.86 -0.22
C VAL A 92 20.36 14.48 -0.45
N HIS A 93 20.24 13.68 0.62
CA HIS A 93 19.68 12.33 0.58
C HIS A 93 18.14 12.32 0.62
N GLY A 94 17.50 13.02 -0.32
CA GLY A 94 16.04 13.20 -0.36
C GLY A 94 15.25 11.92 -0.64
N LEU A 95 15.79 10.99 -1.43
CA LEU A 95 15.09 9.76 -1.84
C LEU A 95 14.70 8.89 -0.65
N ARG A 96 15.58 8.81 0.35
CA ARG A 96 15.34 8.07 1.60
C ARG A 96 14.07 8.56 2.30
N TYR A 97 13.93 9.87 2.47
CA TYR A 97 12.77 10.46 3.15
C TYR A 97 11.48 10.28 2.37
N VAL A 98 11.56 10.34 1.04
CA VAL A 98 10.38 10.12 0.17
C VAL A 98 9.91 8.66 0.24
N ILE A 99 10.83 7.69 0.18
CA ILE A 99 10.47 6.28 0.32
C ILE A 99 9.95 5.96 1.72
N LEU A 100 10.56 6.53 2.76
CA LEU A 100 10.06 6.42 4.13
C LEU A 100 8.63 6.98 4.23
N PHE A 101 8.40 8.17 3.69
CA PHE A 101 7.08 8.81 3.69
C PHE A 101 6.04 7.94 2.97
N ILE A 102 6.35 7.43 1.77
CA ILE A 102 5.46 6.53 1.03
C ILE A 102 5.15 5.28 1.86
N GLY A 103 6.15 4.65 2.47
CA GLY A 103 5.96 3.46 3.30
C GLY A 103 5.10 3.70 4.54
N VAL A 104 5.31 4.83 5.23
CA VAL A 104 4.49 5.26 6.38
C VAL A 104 3.05 5.53 5.95
N MET A 105 2.84 6.29 4.87
CA MET A 105 1.51 6.57 4.37
C MET A 105 0.78 5.30 3.94
N ASN A 106 1.45 4.35 3.28
CA ASN A 106 0.84 3.08 2.88
C ASN A 106 0.35 2.26 4.10
N SER A 107 1.18 2.22 5.16
CA SER A 107 0.86 1.52 6.39
C SER A 107 -0.30 2.19 7.16
N LEU A 108 -0.29 3.52 7.26
CA LEU A 108 -1.33 4.30 7.91
C LEU A 108 -2.67 4.24 7.16
N PHE A 109 -2.63 4.40 5.83
CA PHE A 109 -3.84 4.31 5.00
C PHE A 109 -4.48 2.93 5.08
N SER A 110 -3.70 1.85 5.14
CA SER A 110 -4.29 0.52 5.36
C SER A 110 -5.08 0.43 6.67
N VAL A 111 -4.53 0.94 7.78
CA VAL A 111 -5.24 0.96 9.07
C VAL A 111 -6.47 1.87 9.01
N TYR A 112 -6.35 3.03 8.35
CA TYR A 112 -7.44 3.97 8.18
C TYR A 112 -8.57 3.40 7.32
N ASP A 113 -8.25 2.74 6.19
CA ASP A 113 -9.25 2.15 5.30
C ASP A 113 -10.01 1.03 6.01
N ILE A 114 -9.32 0.17 6.77
CA ILE A 114 -9.96 -0.84 7.62
C ILE A 114 -10.92 -0.18 8.63
N TYR A 115 -10.50 0.92 9.27
CA TYR A 115 -11.34 1.63 10.23
C TYR A 115 -12.55 2.30 9.55
N ASP A 116 -12.37 3.00 8.44
CA ASP A 116 -13.45 3.70 7.74
C ASP A 116 -14.47 2.72 7.15
N ASP A 117 -14.01 1.63 6.53
CA ASP A 117 -14.87 0.63 5.88
C ASP A 117 -15.69 -0.18 6.90
N LEU A 118 -15.14 -0.49 8.07
CA LEU A 118 -15.78 -1.38 9.06
C LEU A 118 -16.55 -0.65 10.17
N ILE A 119 -16.01 0.48 10.64
CA ILE A 119 -16.50 1.17 11.85
C ILE A 119 -17.27 2.43 11.50
N SER A 120 -16.71 3.27 10.62
CA SER A 120 -17.28 4.58 10.30
C SER A 120 -18.46 4.48 9.34
N ARG A 121 -18.27 3.83 8.19
CA ARG A 121 -19.27 3.79 7.10
C ARG A 121 -20.05 2.48 7.04
N ARG A 122 -19.50 1.40 7.60
CA ARG A 122 -20.07 0.04 7.59
C ARG A 122 -20.65 -0.31 6.23
N ILE A 123 -19.77 -0.32 5.24
CA ILE A 123 -20.18 -0.50 3.84
C ILE A 123 -20.46 -1.99 3.63
N ASN A 124 -21.74 -2.31 3.37
CA ASN A 124 -22.21 -3.70 3.20
C ASN A 124 -21.65 -4.44 1.95
N SER A 125 -20.63 -3.86 1.30
CA SER A 125 -19.98 -4.39 0.09
C SER A 125 -18.46 -4.32 0.18
N SER A 126 -17.92 -4.09 1.37
CA SER A 126 -16.48 -4.05 1.64
C SER A 126 -15.82 -5.41 1.37
N ASP A 127 -14.50 -5.42 1.14
CA ASP A 127 -13.78 -6.66 0.85
C ASP A 127 -13.81 -7.64 2.03
N ALA A 128 -13.96 -7.13 3.26
CA ALA A 128 -14.11 -7.95 4.47
C ALA A 128 -15.47 -8.68 4.53
N GLU A 129 -16.54 -8.03 4.08
CA GLU A 129 -17.86 -8.67 4.00
C GLU A 129 -17.95 -9.67 2.86
N LYS A 130 -17.41 -9.34 1.67
CA LYS A 130 -17.29 -10.31 0.58
C LYS A 130 -16.44 -11.52 0.97
N PHE A 131 -15.43 -11.32 1.82
CA PHE A 131 -14.63 -12.42 2.35
C PHE A 131 -15.44 -13.30 3.30
N ALA A 132 -16.30 -12.69 4.13
CA ALA A 132 -17.22 -13.42 5.00
C ALA A 132 -18.24 -14.26 4.21
N GLU A 133 -18.73 -13.77 3.06
CA GLU A 133 -19.64 -14.55 2.18
C GLU A 133 -18.96 -15.77 1.55
N VAL A 134 -17.66 -15.68 1.24
CA VAL A 134 -16.90 -16.77 0.61
C VAL A 134 -16.37 -17.76 1.64
N CYS A 135 -16.17 -17.35 2.90
CA CYS A 135 -15.62 -18.21 3.94
C CYS A 135 -16.73 -19.05 4.60
N PRO A 136 -16.55 -20.37 4.77
CA PRO A 136 -17.55 -21.25 5.40
C PRO A 136 -17.69 -21.07 6.93
N CYS A 137 -17.04 -20.06 7.53
CA CYS A 137 -17.12 -19.81 8.97
C CYS A 137 -18.22 -18.78 9.32
N PRO A 138 -18.86 -18.88 10.50
CA PRO A 138 -19.94 -17.97 10.92
C PRO A 138 -19.40 -16.59 11.40
N CYS A 139 -18.38 -16.05 10.73
CA CYS A 139 -17.77 -14.79 11.10
C CYS A 139 -18.34 -13.66 10.22
N ASN A 140 -18.84 -12.60 10.86
CA ASN A 140 -19.29 -11.41 10.15
C ASN A 140 -18.09 -10.63 9.55
N GLY A 141 -18.28 -9.82 8.52
CA GLY A 141 -17.21 -9.04 7.88
C GLY A 141 -16.42 -8.15 8.87
N VAL A 142 -17.09 -7.68 9.92
CA VAL A 142 -16.47 -6.94 11.04
C VAL A 142 -15.38 -7.75 11.77
N ALA A 143 -15.57 -9.06 11.95
CA ALA A 143 -14.59 -9.90 12.64
C ALA A 143 -13.33 -10.11 11.80
N TRP A 144 -13.48 -10.34 10.49
CA TRP A 144 -12.35 -10.43 9.56
C TRP A 144 -11.60 -9.11 9.44
N GLY A 145 -12.36 -8.03 9.36
CA GLY A 145 -11.81 -6.69 9.36
C GLY A 145 -11.01 -6.35 10.63
N PHE A 146 -11.48 -6.77 11.81
CA PHE A 146 -10.73 -6.62 13.06
C PHE A 146 -9.42 -7.42 13.07
N ILE A 147 -9.45 -8.67 12.59
CA ILE A 147 -8.25 -9.52 12.47
C ILE A 147 -7.23 -8.86 11.53
N TRP A 148 -7.68 -8.36 10.37
CA TRP A 148 -6.80 -7.68 9.42
C TRP A 148 -6.28 -6.36 9.99
N GLY A 149 -7.11 -5.61 10.72
CA GLY A 149 -6.70 -4.40 11.43
C GLY A 149 -5.60 -4.65 12.45
N MET A 150 -5.71 -5.74 13.23
CA MET A 150 -4.65 -6.15 14.16
C MET A 150 -3.34 -6.49 13.42
N ILE A 151 -3.42 -7.23 12.32
CA ILE A 151 -2.24 -7.58 11.50
C ILE A 151 -1.59 -6.30 10.93
N SER A 152 -2.39 -5.41 10.37
CA SER A 152 -1.93 -4.11 9.85
C SER A 152 -1.26 -3.26 10.93
N PHE A 153 -1.81 -3.25 12.14
CA PHE A 153 -1.24 -2.55 13.28
C PHE A 153 0.09 -3.18 13.74
N ILE A 154 0.17 -4.52 13.77
CA ILE A 154 1.42 -5.23 14.06
C ILE A 154 2.50 -4.89 13.02
N PHE A 155 2.16 -4.85 11.74
CA PHE A 155 3.10 -4.43 10.70
C PHE A 155 3.56 -2.99 10.88
N LEU A 156 2.66 -2.07 11.24
CA LEU A 156 3.02 -0.68 11.54
C LEU A 156 3.97 -0.60 12.74
N CYS A 157 3.62 -1.18 13.89
CA CYS A 157 4.47 -1.19 15.08
C CYS A 157 5.81 -1.89 14.83
N GLY A 158 5.79 -3.03 14.14
CA GLY A 158 6.98 -3.76 13.74
C GLY A 158 7.89 -2.96 12.82
N SER A 159 7.32 -2.23 11.86
CA SER A 159 8.08 -1.35 10.96
C SER A 159 8.78 -0.21 11.70
N VAL A 160 8.10 0.40 12.68
CA VAL A 160 8.67 1.47 13.52
C VAL A 160 9.76 0.91 14.41
N TYR A 161 9.51 -0.23 15.07
CA TYR A 161 10.50 -0.87 15.92
C TYR A 161 11.76 -1.27 15.15
N LEU A 162 11.61 -1.97 14.03
CA LEU A 162 12.74 -2.35 13.17
C LEU A 162 13.46 -1.12 12.60
N GLY A 163 12.71 -0.09 12.20
CA GLY A 163 13.28 1.18 11.75
C GLY A 163 14.16 1.80 12.83
N LEU A 164 13.68 1.87 14.07
CA LEU A 164 14.41 2.41 15.21
C LEU A 164 15.66 1.58 15.55
N VAL A 165 15.54 0.25 15.59
CA VAL A 165 16.66 -0.66 15.91
C VAL A 165 17.77 -0.60 14.85
N VAL A 166 17.43 -0.42 13.58
CA VAL A 166 18.42 -0.30 12.51
C VAL A 166 19.07 1.09 12.48
N LEU A 167 18.40 2.11 13.05
CA LEU A 167 18.91 3.48 13.16
C LEU A 167 19.73 3.74 14.43
N SER A 168 19.54 2.94 15.49
CA SER A 168 20.30 2.98 16.75
C SER A 168 21.67 2.34 16.63
#